data_AF-A0A920Q9K3-F1
#
_entry.id   AF-A0A920Q9K3-F1
#
_cell.length_a   1.000
_cell.length_b   1.000
_cell.length_c   1.000
_cell.angle_alpha   90.00
_cell.angle_beta   90.00
_cell.angle_gamma   90.00
#
_symmetry.space_group_name_H-M   'P 1'
#
loop_
_entity.id
_entity.type
_entity.pdbx_description
1 polymer ?
#
loop_
_entity_poly.entity_id
_entity_poly.type
_entity_poly.pdbx_seq_one_letter_code
_entity_poly.pdbx_strand_id
1 'polypeptide(L)'
;MEAIKSLGADVRIVGNSQDEAEIEANRLTEEEGFIPISPFDHPDVIAGQGTIGLELLEDFPELNCVVVPLSGGGLIGGIALALKSASPKIHVAE
;
A
#
# COMPACT_ATOMS: atom_id res chain seq x y z
N MET A 1 -13.18 -3.40 -12.14
CA MET A 1 -13.29 -2.24 -13.06
C MET A 1 -14.50 -1.37 -12.76
N GLU A 2 -15.70 -1.93 -12.60
CA GLU A 2 -16.90 -1.14 -12.27
C GLU A 2 -16.77 -0.33 -10.99
N ALA A 3 -16.21 -0.91 -9.91
CA ALA A 3 -15.96 -0.20 -8.66
C ALA A 3 -15.00 1.00 -8.80
N ILE A 4 -13.97 0.88 -9.65
CA ILE A 4 -13.02 1.97 -9.90
C ILE A 4 -13.71 3.09 -10.69
N LYS A 5 -14.50 2.73 -11.70
CA LYS A 5 -15.30 3.69 -12.47
C LYS A 5 -16.35 4.38 -11.62
N SER A 6 -17.00 3.67 -10.68
CA SER A 6 -18.00 4.27 -9.78
C SER A 6 -17.41 5.28 -8.80
N LEU A 7 -16.10 5.20 -8.53
CA LEU A 7 -15.38 6.21 -7.75
C LEU A 7 -14.98 7.45 -8.58
N GLY A 8 -15.36 7.51 -9.86
CA GLY A 8 -15.11 8.66 -10.74
C GLY A 8 -13.77 8.66 -11.45
N ALA A 9 -13.02 7.56 -11.40
CA ALA A 9 -11.73 7.47 -12.09
C ALA A 9 -11.91 7.31 -13.62
N ASP A 10 -11.04 7.98 -14.39
CA ASP A 10 -10.85 7.68 -15.81
C ASP A 10 -10.06 6.37 -15.95
N VAL A 11 -10.76 5.29 -16.33
CA VAL A 11 -10.16 3.95 -16.43
C VAL A 11 -9.79 3.66 -17.88
N ARG A 12 -8.49 3.59 -18.15
CA ARG A 12 -7.93 3.19 -19.45
C ARG A 12 -7.41 1.76 -19.37
N ILE A 13 -7.91 0.89 -20.24
CA ILE A 13 -7.44 -0.50 -20.36
C ILE A 13 -6.57 -0.55 -21.61
N VAL A 14 -5.26 -0.64 -21.42
CA VAL A 14 -4.25 -0.67 -22.50
C VAL A 14 -3.38 -1.89 -22.31
N GLY A 15 -3.14 -2.63 -23.40
CA GLY A 15 -2.41 -3.89 -23.38
C GLY A 15 -3.21 -5.07 -22.83
N ASN A 16 -2.50 -6.19 -22.65
CA ASN A 16 -3.03 -7.47 -22.19
C ASN A 16 -2.30 -8.00 -20.93
N SER A 17 -1.35 -7.24 -20.41
CA SER A 17 -0.57 -7.58 -19.21
C SER A 17 -0.32 -6.33 -18.34
N GLN A 18 0.13 -6.56 -17.11
CA GLN A 18 0.53 -5.47 -16.22
C GLN A 18 1.71 -4.68 -16.82
N ASP A 19 2.70 -5.38 -17.38
CA ASP A 19 3.87 -4.76 -17.99
C ASP A 19 3.49 -3.85 -19.18
N GLU A 20 2.54 -4.28 -20.02
CA GLU A 20 2.04 -3.45 -21.13
C GLU A 20 1.25 -2.23 -20.63
N ALA A 21 0.47 -2.38 -19.56
CA ALA A 21 -0.23 -1.26 -18.93
C ALA A 21 0.74 -0.27 -18.25
N GLU A 22 1.84 -0.76 -17.68
CA GLU A 22 2.88 0.06 -17.05
C GLU A 22 3.63 0.91 -18.09
N ILE A 23 3.88 0.37 -19.29
CA ILE A 23 4.45 1.16 -20.41
C ILE A 23 3.56 2.37 -20.73
N GLU A 24 2.24 2.18 -20.79
CA GLU A 24 1.31 3.31 -21.01
C GLU A 24 1.28 4.27 -19.83
N ALA A 25 1.32 3.78 -18.58
CA ALA A 25 1.39 4.65 -17.39
C ALA A 25 2.66 5.52 -17.38
N ASN A 26 3.79 4.97 -17.83
CA ASN A 26 5.05 5.70 -17.98
C ASN A 26 4.95 6.74 -19.09
N ARG A 27 4.38 6.39 -20.26
CA ARG A 27 4.11 7.36 -21.33
C ARG A 27 3.25 8.52 -20.84
N LEU A 28 2.18 8.25 -20.10
CA LEU A 28 1.30 9.29 -19.52
C LEU A 28 2.04 10.21 -18.55
N THR A 29 2.93 9.64 -17.74
CA THR A 29 3.79 10.40 -16.83
C THR A 29 4.73 11.34 -17.60
N GLU A 30 5.41 10.82 -18.63
CA GLU A 30 6.42 11.54 -19.41
C GLU A 30 5.82 12.59 -20.35
N GLU A 31 4.75 12.25 -21.06
CA GLU A 31 4.19 13.07 -22.15
C GLU A 31 3.04 13.97 -21.69
N GLU A 32 2.23 13.52 -20.73
CA GLU A 32 1.02 14.22 -20.28
C GLU A 32 1.18 14.81 -18.86
N GLY A 33 2.31 14.56 -18.19
CA GLY A 33 2.65 15.15 -16.89
C GLY A 33 1.89 14.56 -15.71
N PHE A 34 1.39 13.33 -15.82
CA PHE A 34 0.79 12.62 -14.70
C PHE A 34 1.83 12.33 -13.61
N ILE A 35 1.38 12.26 -12.35
CA ILE A 35 2.23 11.84 -11.23
C ILE A 35 1.98 10.36 -10.96
N PRO A 36 3.00 9.49 -11.05
CA PRO A 36 2.84 8.09 -10.71
C PRO A 36 2.68 7.94 -9.20
N ILE A 37 1.63 7.23 -8.78
CA ILE A 37 1.40 6.89 -7.38
C ILE A 37 1.67 5.39 -7.21
N SER A 38 2.76 5.07 -6.50
CA SER A 38 3.11 3.68 -6.22
C SER A 38 2.03 3.02 -5.36
N PRO A 39 1.61 1.77 -5.65
CA PRO A 39 0.64 1.07 -4.82
C PRO A 39 1.22 0.56 -3.49
N PHE A 40 2.55 0.61 -3.29
CA PHE A 40 3.20 0.14 -2.06
C PHE A 40 4.53 0.81 -1.74
N ASP A 41 5.36 1.13 -2.74
CA ASP A 41 6.73 1.64 -2.57
C ASP A 41 6.76 3.17 -2.58
N HIS A 42 6.05 3.78 -1.62
CA HIS A 42 6.07 5.22 -1.40
C HIS A 42 5.96 5.51 0.09
N PRO A 43 6.77 6.40 0.68
CA PRO A 43 6.76 6.68 2.11
C PRO A 43 5.36 7.00 2.66
N ASP A 44 4.59 7.83 1.96
CA ASP A 44 3.23 8.19 2.39
C ASP A 44 2.24 7.02 2.30
N VAL A 45 2.42 6.13 1.32
CA VAL A 45 1.57 4.94 1.19
C VAL A 45 1.86 3.99 2.34
N ILE A 46 3.15 3.75 2.65
CA ILE A 46 3.60 2.93 3.77
C ILE A 46 3.12 3.50 5.11
N ALA A 47 3.30 4.81 5.32
CA ALA A 47 2.84 5.50 6.51
C ALA A 47 1.32 5.39 6.67
N GLY A 48 0.57 5.54 5.58
CA GLY A 48 -0.87 5.33 5.56
C GLY A 48 -1.27 3.91 5.97
N GLN A 49 -0.57 2.88 5.49
CA GLN A 49 -0.85 1.50 5.93
C GLN A 49 -0.53 1.28 7.42
N GLY A 50 0.43 2.03 7.95
CA GLY A 50 0.82 1.97 9.35
C GLY A 50 -0.25 2.43 10.33
N THR A 51 -1.29 3.15 9.89
CA THR A 51 -2.41 3.53 10.77
C THR A 51 -3.16 2.32 11.31
N ILE A 52 -3.21 1.22 10.54
CA ILE A 52 -3.76 -0.06 11.01
C ILE A 52 -2.99 -0.55 12.24
N GLY A 53 -1.66 -0.38 12.27
CA GLY A 53 -0.85 -0.72 13.43
C GLY A 53 -1.16 0.14 14.66
N LEU A 54 -1.56 1.40 14.47
CA LEU A 54 -2.00 2.27 15.56
C LEU A 54 -3.35 1.81 16.11
N GLU A 55 -4.31 1.54 15.23
CA GLU A 55 -5.64 1.02 15.60
C GLU A 55 -5.52 -0.32 16.35
N LEU A 56 -4.63 -1.21 15.92
CA LEU A 56 -4.37 -2.49 16.61
C LEU A 56 -3.83 -2.31 18.04
N LEU A 57 -3.00 -1.29 18.28
CA LEU A 57 -2.49 -1.01 19.63
C LEU A 57 -3.56 -0.38 20.53
N GLU A 58 -4.47 0.40 19.96
CA GLU A 58 -5.61 0.98 20.67
C GLU A 58 -6.62 -0.11 21.08
N ASP A 59 -6.98 -0.98 20.14
CA ASP A 59 -7.95 -2.05 20.38
C ASP A 59 -7.38 -3.21 21.19
N PHE A 60 -6.07 -3.50 21.06
CA PHE A 60 -5.40 -4.62 21.73
C PHE A 60 -4.12 -4.17 22.46
N PRO A 61 -4.21 -3.56 23.65
CA PRO A 61 -3.03 -3.08 24.39
C PRO A 61 -2.01 -4.17 24.78
N GLU A 62 -2.42 -5.45 24.82
CA GLU A 62 -1.55 -6.60 25.12
C GLU A 62 -1.07 -7.35 23.87
N LEU A 63 -1.21 -6.75 22.68
CA LEU A 63 -0.80 -7.33 21.42
C LEU A 63 0.67 -7.75 21.46
N ASN A 64 0.94 -8.98 21.02
CA ASN A 64 2.27 -9.59 21.07
C ASN A 64 2.69 -10.22 19.74
N CYS A 65 1.75 -10.49 18.83
CA CYS A 65 2.02 -11.03 17.50
C CYS A 65 0.96 -10.55 16.49
N VAL A 66 1.38 -10.23 15.27
CA VAL A 66 0.51 -9.93 14.13
C VAL A 66 1.04 -10.66 12.89
N VAL A 67 0.15 -11.32 12.16
CA VAL A 67 0.44 -11.89 10.83
C VAL A 67 -0.14 -10.94 9.78
N VAL A 68 0.69 -10.53 8.82
CA VAL A 68 0.33 -9.55 7.79
C VAL A 68 0.63 -10.14 6.41
N PRO A 69 -0.34 -10.17 5.48
CA PRO A 69 -0.08 -10.69 4.14
C PRO A 69 1.00 -9.87 3.43
N LEU A 70 1.93 -10.57 2.78
CA LEU A 70 3.05 -9.96 2.06
C LEU A 70 2.84 -10.02 0.54
N SER A 71 2.98 -8.86 -0.10
CA SER A 71 3.18 -8.71 -1.55
C SER A 71 4.30 -7.68 -1.75
N GLY A 72 4.01 -6.46 -2.24
CA GLY A 72 4.99 -5.37 -2.39
C GLY A 72 5.51 -4.75 -1.08
N GLY A 73 5.18 -5.32 0.09
CA GLY A 73 5.75 -4.90 1.38
C GLY A 73 5.14 -3.66 2.03
N GLY A 74 4.36 -2.84 1.32
CA GLY A 74 3.83 -1.58 1.87
C GLY A 74 2.97 -1.75 3.13
N LEU A 75 2.09 -2.75 3.15
CA LEU A 75 1.22 -3.06 4.29
C LEU A 75 2.00 -3.53 5.52
N ILE A 76 2.80 -4.59 5.38
CA ILE A 76 3.61 -5.12 6.47
C ILE A 76 4.66 -4.11 6.94
N GLY A 77 5.25 -3.32 6.03
CA GLY A 77 6.21 -2.28 6.36
C GLY A 77 5.59 -1.18 7.23
N GLY A 78 4.40 -0.70 6.86
CA GLY A 78 3.68 0.30 7.64
C GLY A 78 3.27 -0.21 9.02
N ILE A 79 2.63 -1.39 9.07
CA ILE A 79 2.19 -1.99 10.34
C ILE A 79 3.39 -2.30 11.23
N ALA A 80 4.46 -2.88 10.67
CA ALA A 80 5.67 -3.19 11.43
C ALA A 80 6.31 -1.93 12.01
N LEU A 81 6.37 -0.84 11.25
CA LEU A 81 6.89 0.44 11.75
C LEU A 81 6.11 0.90 12.99
N ALA A 82 4.78 0.97 12.89
CA ALA A 82 3.93 1.39 14.01
C ALA A 82 4.11 0.49 15.26
N LEU A 83 4.01 -0.84 15.08
CA LEU A 83 4.07 -1.80 16.18
C LEU A 83 5.46 -1.87 16.82
N LYS A 84 6.54 -1.87 16.02
CA LYS A 84 7.91 -1.94 16.52
C LYS A 84 8.35 -0.65 17.20
N SER A 85 7.84 0.49 16.77
CA SER A 85 8.05 1.77 17.45
C SER A 85 7.38 1.82 18.83
N ALA A 86 6.19 1.22 18.98
CA ALA A 86 5.53 1.12 20.28
C ALA A 86 6.21 0.10 21.21
N SER A 87 6.54 -1.08 20.69
CA SER A 87 7.27 -2.09 21.43
C SER A 87 8.03 -3.04 20.50
N PRO A 88 9.37 -3.09 20.57
CA PRO A 88 10.17 -3.96 19.70
C PRO A 88 9.91 -5.45 19.94
N LYS A 89 9.26 -5.80 21.06
CA LYS A 89 8.90 -7.17 21.44
C LYS A 89 7.72 -7.75 20.65
N ILE A 90 6.86 -6.89 20.08
CA ILE A 90 5.71 -7.34 19.29
C ILE A 90 6.23 -8.06 18.05
N HIS A 91 5.86 -9.31 17.83
CA HIS A 91 6.26 -10.06 16.66
C HIS A 91 5.40 -9.68 15.44
N VAL A 92 6.04 -9.51 14.29
CA VAL A 92 5.35 -9.25 13.01
C VAL A 92 5.85 -10.30 12.04
N ALA A 93 4.93 -11.07 11.48
CA ALA A 93 5.19 -12.18 10.59
C ALA A 93 4.38 -12.04 9.29
N GLU A 94 4.84 -12.72 8.24
CA GLU A 94 4.24 -12.80 6.91
C GLU A 94 3.58 -14.15 6.63
#